data_AF-A0A355SG93-F1
#
_entry.id   AF-A0A355SG93-F1
#
_cell.length_a   1.000
_cell.length_b   1.000
_cell.length_c   1.000
_cell.angle_alpha   90.00
_cell.angle_beta   90.00
_cell.angle_gamma   90.00
#
_symmetry.space_group_name_H-M   'P 1'
#
loop_
_entity.id
_entity.type
_entity.pdbx_description
1 polymer ?
#
loop_
_entity_poly.entity_id
_entity_poly.type
_entity_poly.pdbx_seq_one_letter_code
_entity_poly.pdbx_strand_id
1 'polypeptide(L)'
;MDLEIQQRVKDLAEKYGPENIVVLLGGAEAEAAGLSAETVTAGDPTYAGPLAGVSLGLRVYHVLEDDVKKEYDPKVYDEQCSMM
;
A
#
# COMPACT_ATOMS: atom_id res chain seq x y z
N MET A 1 -3.19 -8.18 -3.57
CA MET A 1 -3.22 -7.06 -4.54
C MET A 1 -3.27 -7.64 -5.95
N ASP A 2 -4.28 -7.31 -6.75
CA ASP A 2 -4.44 -7.87 -8.10
C ASP A 2 -3.52 -7.21 -9.14
N LEU A 3 -3.35 -7.89 -10.28
CA LEU A 3 -2.43 -7.47 -11.36
C LEU A 3 -2.74 -6.09 -11.93
N GLU A 4 -4.00 -5.72 -12.04
CA GLU A 4 -4.40 -4.38 -12.53
C GLU A 4 -3.94 -3.28 -11.57
N ILE A 5 -4.05 -3.53 -10.26
CA ILE A 5 -3.59 -2.58 -9.23
C ILE A 5 -2.07 -2.47 -9.28
N GLN A 6 -1.35 -3.59 -9.43
CA GLN A 6 0.10 -3.57 -9.58
C GLN A 6 0.55 -2.73 -10.77
N GLN A 7 -0.09 -2.89 -11.93
CA GLN A 7 0.20 -2.08 -13.12
C GLN A 7 -0.05 -0.60 -12.85
N ARG A 8 -1.19 -0.27 -12.21
CA ARG A 8 -1.52 1.12 -11.90
C ARG A 8 -0.52 1.75 -10.93
N VAL A 9 -0.09 1.03 -9.91
CA VAL A 9 0.94 1.51 -8.97
C VAL A 9 2.26 1.77 -9.69
N LYS A 10 2.66 0.83 -10.57
CA LYS A 10 3.86 0.99 -11.40
C LYS A 10 3.79 2.24 -12.28
N ASP A 11 2.69 2.43 -13.00
CA ASP A 11 2.51 3.58 -13.89
C ASP A 11 2.54 4.91 -13.12
N LEU A 12 1.97 4.95 -11.91
CA LEU A 12 2.01 6.13 -11.04
C LEU A 12 3.43 6.41 -10.51
N ALA A 13 4.16 5.36 -10.12
CA ALA A 13 5.55 5.48 -9.66
C ALA A 13 6.46 5.99 -10.78
N GLU A 14 6.32 5.47 -12.00
CA GLU A 14 7.08 5.93 -13.17
C GLU A 14 6.72 7.36 -13.57
N LYS A 15 5.43 7.73 -13.49
CA LYS A 15 4.95 9.05 -13.88
C LYS A 15 5.37 10.16 -12.90
N TYR A 16 5.30 9.90 -11.60
CA TYR A 16 5.47 10.95 -10.58
C TYR A 16 6.78 10.82 -9.81
N GLY A 17 7.52 9.72 -9.96
CA GLY A 17 8.68 9.39 -9.15
C GLY A 17 8.26 8.67 -7.85
N PRO A 18 8.92 7.56 -7.48
CA PRO A 18 8.59 6.77 -6.29
C PRO A 18 8.72 7.57 -4.98
N GLU A 19 9.56 8.60 -4.95
CA GLU A 19 9.74 9.49 -3.81
C GLU A 19 8.58 10.47 -3.57
N ASN A 20 7.74 10.68 -4.59
CA ASN A 20 6.60 11.62 -4.56
C ASN A 20 5.25 10.91 -4.38
N ILE A 21 5.26 9.59 -4.19
CA ILE A 21 4.07 8.80 -3.93
C ILE A 21 4.24 7.93 -2.69
N VAL A 22 3.13 7.66 -2.03
CA VAL A 22 3.05 6.73 -0.90
C VAL A 22 1.88 5.78 -1.12
N VAL A 23 2.00 4.55 -0.61
CA VAL A 23 0.91 3.58 -0.60
C VAL A 23 0.32 3.54 0.79
N LEU A 24 -1.00 3.73 0.88
CA LEU A 24 -1.75 3.64 2.13
C LEU A 24 -2.66 2.41 2.07
N LEU A 25 -2.43 1.47 2.99
CA LEU A 25 -3.17 0.21 3.08
C LEU A 25 -4.26 0.30 4.15
N GLY A 26 -5.45 -0.19 3.80
CA GLY A 26 -6.62 -0.26 4.69
C GLY A 26 -7.22 -1.66 4.79
N GLY A 27 -6.40 -2.71 4.62
CA GLY A 27 -6.86 -4.09 4.70
C GLY A 27 -6.94 -4.57 6.14
N ALA A 28 -8.06 -5.17 6.54
CA ALA A 28 -8.24 -5.68 7.91
C ALA A 28 -7.37 -6.91 8.23
N GLU A 29 -6.93 -7.64 7.20
CA GLU A 29 -6.12 -8.84 7.37
C GLU A 29 -4.63 -8.51 7.28
N ALA A 30 -3.93 -8.67 8.41
CA ALA A 30 -2.52 -8.30 8.53
C ALA A 30 -1.62 -9.00 7.51
N GLU A 31 -1.87 -10.28 7.21
CA GLU A 31 -1.06 -11.05 6.25
C GLU A 31 -1.24 -10.53 4.82
N ALA A 32 -2.48 -10.26 4.40
CA ALA A 32 -2.78 -9.71 3.08
C ALA A 32 -2.26 -8.28 2.90
N ALA A 33 -2.33 -7.46 3.95
CA ALA A 33 -1.77 -6.12 3.98
C ALA A 33 -0.23 -6.17 3.90
N GLY A 34 0.41 -7.04 4.68
CA GLY A 34 1.85 -7.26 4.65
C GLY A 34 2.34 -7.68 3.27
N LEU A 35 1.67 -8.64 2.63
CA LEU A 35 2.00 -9.07 1.28
C LEU A 35 1.87 -7.91 0.27
N SER A 36 0.80 -7.12 0.38
CA SER A 36 0.61 -5.95 -0.49
C SER A 36 1.69 -4.89 -0.30
N ALA A 37 2.15 -4.68 0.93
CA ALA A 37 3.26 -3.78 1.25
C ALA A 37 4.58 -4.28 0.64
N GLU A 38 4.86 -5.58 0.76
CA GLU A 38 6.05 -6.20 0.16
C GLU A 38 6.03 -6.07 -1.37
N THR A 39 4.89 -6.39 -2.02
CA THR A 39 4.74 -6.30 -3.48
C THR A 39 5.11 -4.94 -4.04
N VAL A 40 4.68 -3.85 -3.40
CA VAL A 40 4.94 -2.48 -3.90
C VAL A 40 6.29 -1.92 -3.43
N THR A 41 6.94 -2.55 -2.46
CA THR A 41 8.24 -2.11 -1.94
C THR A 41 9.38 -2.90 -2.61
N ALA A 42 9.37 -4.22 -2.44
CA ALA A 42 10.42 -5.13 -2.89
C ALA A 42 10.11 -5.83 -4.22
N GLY A 43 8.86 -5.79 -4.67
CA GLY A 43 8.36 -6.51 -5.84
C GLY A 43 7.51 -7.71 -5.46
N ASP A 44 6.74 -8.24 -6.41
CA ASP A 44 5.84 -9.37 -6.18
C ASP A 44 6.67 -10.66 -5.91
N PRO A 45 6.52 -11.30 -4.73
CA PRO A 45 7.31 -12.47 -4.33
C PRO A 45 6.90 -13.75 -5.07
N THR A 46 5.76 -13.76 -5.76
CA THR A 46 5.30 -14.88 -6.58
C THR A 46 5.95 -14.90 -7.97
N TYR A 47 6.70 -13.85 -8.32
CA TYR A 47 7.31 -13.66 -9.63
C TYR A 47 6.31 -13.68 -10.80
N ALA A 48 5.06 -13.31 -10.53
CA ALA A 48 4.03 -13.13 -11.55
C ALA A 48 3.58 -11.67 -11.59
N GLY A 49 3.24 -11.18 -12.79
CA GLY A 49 2.61 -9.86 -12.95
C GLY A 49 3.56 -8.67 -13.16
N PRO A 50 3.00 -7.44 -13.18
CA PRO A 50 3.74 -6.22 -13.49
C PRO A 50 4.90 -5.88 -12.55
N LEU A 51 4.83 -6.35 -11.30
CA LEU A 51 5.84 -6.12 -10.27
C LEU A 51 6.70 -7.35 -9.95
N ALA A 52 6.65 -8.41 -10.77
CA ALA A 52 7.48 -9.60 -10.62
C ALA A 52 8.98 -9.24 -10.60
N GLY A 53 9.61 -9.34 -9.43
CA GLY A 53 11.02 -8.97 -9.24
C GLY A 53 11.34 -7.48 -9.47
N VAL A 54 10.33 -6.61 -9.55
CA VAL A 54 10.51 -5.16 -9.73
C VAL A 54 10.28 -4.46 -8.39
N SER A 55 11.36 -4.03 -7.75
CA SER A 55 11.29 -3.20 -6.55
C SER A 55 11.04 -1.75 -6.96
N LEU A 56 9.92 -1.18 -6.52
CA LEU A 56 9.63 0.25 -6.66
C LEU A 56 10.14 1.08 -5.48
N GLY A 57 10.43 0.44 -4.34
CA GLY A 57 10.94 1.12 -3.14
C GLY A 57 9.94 2.11 -2.53
N LEU A 58 8.63 1.91 -2.74
CA LEU A 58 7.61 2.83 -2.25
C LEU A 58 7.54 2.80 -0.73
N ARG A 59 7.29 3.98 -0.13
CA ARG A 59 6.90 4.03 1.28
C ARG A 59 5.47 3.56 1.42
N VAL A 60 5.26 2.61 2.32
CA VAL A 60 3.96 2.04 2.60
C VAL A 60 3.60 2.32 4.05
N TYR A 61 2.35 2.70 4.27
CA TYR A 61 1.78 2.89 5.59
C TYR A 61 0.45 2.13 5.69
N HIS A 62 0.07 1.78 6.91
CA HIS A 62 -1.26 1.27 7.22
C HIS A 62 -2.13 2.34 7.88
N VAL A 63 -3.44 2.33 7.62
CA VAL A 63 -4.41 3.21 8.30
C VAL A 63 -4.45 3.03 9.82
N LEU A 64 -3.90 1.93 10.33
CA LEU A 64 -3.84 1.63 11.77
C LEU A 64 -2.56 2.15 12.44
N GLU A 65 -1.60 2.66 11.69
CA GLU A 65 -0.39 3.25 12.27
C GLU A 65 -0.71 4.58 12.97
N ASP A 66 -0.10 4.79 14.13
CA ASP A 66 -0.39 5.96 14.98
C ASP A 66 -0.16 7.29 14.26
N ASP A 67 0.87 7.37 13.42
CA ASP A 67 1.18 8.60 12.69
C ASP A 67 0.19 8.88 11.56
N VAL A 68 -0.38 7.84 10.93
CA VAL A 68 -1.43 7.99 9.93
C VAL A 68 -2.77 8.31 10.59
N LYS A 69 -3.09 7.64 11.70
CA LYS A 69 -4.33 7.83 12.46
C LYS A 69 -4.54 9.29 12.88
N LYS A 70 -3.46 10.01 13.22
CA LYS A 70 -3.50 11.42 13.64
C LYS A 70 -3.91 12.38 12.51
N GLU A 71 -3.78 11.97 11.25
CA GLU A 71 -4.11 12.80 10.08
C GLU A 71 -5.61 12.75 9.74
N TYR A 72 -6.38 11.81 10.30
CA TYR A 72 -7.81 11.70 10.06
C TYR A 72 -8.65 12.51 11.05
N ASP A 73 -9.84 12.90 10.59
CA ASP A 73 -10.89 13.33 11.52
C ASP A 73 -11.20 12.16 12.49
N PRO A 74 -11.15 12.39 13.81
CA PRO A 74 -11.32 11.31 14.79
C PRO A 74 -12.67 10.58 14.69
N LYS A 75 -13.76 11.28 14.30
CA LYS A 75 -15.08 10.66 14.18
C LYS A 75 -15.15 9.76 12.94
N VAL A 76 -14.58 10.21 11.83
CA VAL A 76 -14.48 9.41 10.61
C VAL A 76 -13.64 8.16 10.86
N TYR A 77 -12.51 8.32 11.55
CA TYR A 77 -11.65 7.18 11.87
C TYR A 77 -12.35 6.14 12.74
N ASP A 78 -13.03 6.59 13.79
CA ASP A 78 -13.78 5.70 14.68
C ASP A 78 -14.91 4.98 13.92
N GLU A 79 -15.64 5.68 13.07
CA GLU A 79 -16.71 5.08 12.26
C GLU A 79 -16.21 4.02 11.27
N GLN A 80 -15.04 4.25 10.65
CA GLN A 80 -14.55 3.43 9.53
C GLN A 80 -13.53 2.35 9.93
N CYS A 81 -12.78 2.55 11.02
CA CYS A 81 -11.63 1.72 11.36
C CYS A 81 -11.69 1.10 12.77
N SER A 82 -12.65 1.45 13.62
CA SER A 82 -12.69 0.97 15.03
C SER A 82 -12.86 -0.54 15.20
N MET A 83 -13.44 -1.21 14.19
CA MET A 83 -13.68 -2.67 14.19
C MET A 83 -12.69 -3.44 13.31
N MET A 84 -11.68 -2.77 12.79
CA MET A 84 -10.63 -3.36 11.96
C MET A 84 -9.56 -4.03 12.82
#